data_AF-A0A699KYS1-F1
#
_entry.id   AF-A0A699KYS1-F1
#
_cell.length_a   1.000
_cell.length_b   1.000
_cell.length_c   1.000
_cell.angle_alpha   90.00
_cell.angle_beta   90.00
_cell.angle_gamma   90.00
#
_symmetry.space_group_name_H-M   'P 1'
#
loop_
_entity.id
_entity.type
_entity.pdbx_description
1 polymer ?
#
loop_
_entity_poly.entity_id
_entity_poly.type
_entity_poly.pdbx_seq_one_letter_code
_entity_poly.pdbx_strand_id
1 'polypeptide(L)'
;MGFVSSAALSFPAADLVQGNVTINRVYYVEGLNHNLFSVGQFCDVDLEVTFRKSTCFVRDLQGNDLLFGNRGSDLYTISLQESTSSTPLCLMAKATPTQAWLWHRRLSHLNFDYINLLLKNDIVIGLLKLKYVKDQLCSSCELSKAKRSSFKSKAILSSKRRLNLLHMDLCGPIRVASINGKKYILVIVDDYSRYTWTLFLCSKDETPDVLKDFLTTIQRNLQAPVITVRTDRGTEFLNTNLTAFFKEERIEHQTLTAQTPEQNGIDERRNRTLVEAA
;
A
#
# COMPACT_ATOMS: atom_id res chain seq x y z
N MET A 1 -28.45 -35.39 -3.35
CA MET A 1 -28.05 -34.17 -2.61
C MET A 1 -29.22 -33.21 -2.62
N GLY A 2 -29.96 -33.12 -1.52
CA GLY A 2 -30.94 -32.04 -1.31
C GLY A 2 -30.28 -30.98 -0.45
N PHE A 3 -30.35 -29.71 -0.87
CA PHE A 3 -29.92 -28.58 -0.06
C PHE A 3 -31.14 -27.70 0.24
N VAL A 4 -31.19 -27.12 1.43
CA VAL A 4 -32.21 -26.15 1.80
C VAL A 4 -31.54 -24.80 1.98
N SER A 5 -32.12 -23.77 1.38
CA SER A 5 -31.57 -22.42 1.36
C SER A 5 -32.08 -21.60 2.56
N SER A 6 -31.27 -20.68 3.09
CA SER A 6 -31.76 -19.63 3.99
C SER A 6 -31.12 -18.28 3.65
N ALA A 7 -31.71 -17.19 4.17
CA ALA A 7 -31.15 -15.85 4.02
C ALA A 7 -29.67 -15.82 4.47
N ALA A 8 -28.82 -15.14 3.69
CA ALA A 8 -27.36 -15.22 3.79
C ALA A 8 -26.81 -14.93 5.19
N LEU A 9 -25.90 -15.80 5.61
CA LEU A 9 -25.00 -15.66 6.75
C LEU A 9 -23.60 -15.95 6.25
N SER A 10 -22.67 -15.09 6.61
CA SER A 10 -21.30 -15.20 6.14
C SER A 10 -20.44 -15.56 7.34
N PHE A 11 -19.73 -16.70 7.28
CA PHE A 11 -18.73 -17.11 8.28
C PHE A 11 -17.75 -18.15 7.73
N PRO A 12 -16.43 -18.00 7.87
CA PRO A 12 -15.53 -19.14 7.71
C PRO A 12 -15.75 -20.10 8.91
N ALA A 13 -16.44 -21.22 8.70
CA ALA A 13 -16.65 -22.29 9.69
C ALA A 13 -17.14 -21.82 11.08
N ALA A 14 -18.46 -21.66 11.22
CA ALA A 14 -19.11 -21.37 12.50
C ALA A 14 -20.27 -22.34 12.78
N ASP A 15 -20.69 -22.40 14.04
CA ASP A 15 -21.85 -23.17 14.48
C ASP A 15 -23.08 -22.25 14.46
N LEU A 16 -24.17 -22.68 13.83
CA LEU A 16 -25.43 -21.93 13.74
C LEU A 16 -26.39 -22.40 14.84
N VAL A 17 -26.79 -21.51 15.76
CA VAL A 17 -27.80 -21.80 16.79
C VAL A 17 -29.12 -21.12 16.45
N GLN A 18 -30.21 -21.89 16.32
CA GLN A 18 -31.58 -21.38 16.21
C GLN A 18 -32.52 -22.16 17.13
N GLY A 19 -33.10 -21.45 18.11
CA GLY A 19 -33.89 -22.12 19.16
C GLY A 19 -33.03 -23.14 19.90
N ASN A 20 -33.49 -24.39 19.95
CA ASN A 20 -32.76 -25.51 20.56
C ASN A 20 -31.84 -26.27 19.58
N VAL A 21 -31.74 -25.84 18.32
CA VAL A 21 -30.94 -26.52 17.29
C VAL A 21 -29.61 -25.82 17.09
N THR A 22 -28.52 -26.58 17.15
CA THR A 22 -27.17 -26.11 16.80
C THR A 22 -26.62 -26.91 15.63
N ILE A 23 -26.31 -26.26 14.50
CA ILE A 23 -25.70 -26.87 13.32
C ILE A 23 -24.22 -26.54 13.34
N ASN A 24 -23.39 -27.56 13.55
CA ASN A 24 -21.94 -27.37 13.65
C ASN A 24 -21.26 -27.48 12.26
N ARG A 25 -20.11 -26.81 12.11
CA ARG A 25 -19.23 -26.88 10.91
C ARG A 25 -19.89 -26.41 9.60
N VAL A 26 -20.45 -25.21 9.60
CA VAL A 26 -21.03 -24.61 8.39
C VAL A 26 -19.92 -24.04 7.48
N TYR A 27 -19.82 -24.51 6.24
CA TYR A 27 -18.85 -24.00 5.27
C TYR A 27 -19.34 -22.73 4.58
N TYR A 28 -18.44 -21.75 4.43
CA TYR A 28 -18.71 -20.52 3.67
C TYR A 28 -18.10 -20.56 2.29
N VAL A 29 -18.93 -20.19 1.32
CA VAL A 29 -18.54 -20.07 -0.08
C VAL A 29 -18.74 -18.61 -0.49
N GLU A 30 -17.64 -17.95 -0.86
CA GLU A 30 -17.66 -16.54 -1.29
C GLU A 30 -18.44 -16.41 -2.61
N GLY A 31 -19.43 -15.51 -2.65
CA GLY A 31 -20.28 -15.25 -3.83
C GLY A 31 -21.68 -15.86 -3.82
N LEU A 32 -22.02 -16.69 -2.82
CA LEU A 32 -23.40 -17.18 -2.63
C LEU A 32 -24.24 -16.18 -1.83
N ASN A 33 -25.40 -15.79 -2.38
CA ASN A 33 -26.37 -14.88 -1.74
C ASN A 33 -27.23 -15.57 -0.66
N HIS A 34 -27.09 -16.88 -0.50
CA HIS A 34 -27.87 -17.69 0.43
C HIS A 34 -27.00 -18.79 1.04
N ASN A 35 -27.33 -19.22 2.26
CA ASN A 35 -26.67 -20.37 2.88
C ASN A 35 -27.29 -21.65 2.38
N LEU A 36 -26.49 -22.68 2.16
CA LEU A 36 -26.95 -24.02 1.85
C LEU A 36 -26.78 -24.91 3.08
N PHE A 37 -27.87 -25.50 3.55
CA PHE A 37 -27.82 -26.53 4.58
C PHE A 37 -27.80 -27.92 3.96
N SER A 38 -26.90 -28.77 4.44
CA SER A 38 -26.87 -30.18 4.08
C SER A 38 -27.97 -30.94 4.83
N VAL A 39 -28.85 -31.61 4.10
CA VAL A 39 -29.86 -32.50 4.71
C VAL A 39 -29.19 -33.62 5.53
N GLY A 40 -28.04 -34.11 5.09
CA GLY A 40 -27.29 -35.14 5.82
C GLY A 40 -26.86 -34.67 7.22
N GLN A 41 -26.46 -33.41 7.38
CA GLN A 41 -26.07 -32.89 8.68
C GLN A 41 -27.24 -32.79 9.67
N PHE A 42 -28.47 -32.58 9.19
CA PHE A 42 -29.65 -32.66 10.06
C PHE A 42 -29.91 -34.11 10.49
N CYS A 43 -29.80 -35.05 9.56
CA CYS A 43 -29.99 -36.48 9.86
C CYS A 43 -28.92 -37.02 10.83
N ASP A 44 -27.67 -36.55 10.74
CA ASP A 44 -26.58 -36.94 11.63
C ASP A 44 -26.77 -36.44 13.08
N VAL A 45 -27.67 -35.47 13.29
CA VAL A 45 -28.05 -34.92 14.61
C VAL A 45 -29.44 -35.42 15.03
N ASP A 46 -29.88 -36.55 14.48
CA ASP A 46 -31.17 -37.19 14.77
C ASP A 46 -32.40 -36.30 14.49
N LEU A 47 -32.28 -35.35 13.56
CA LEU A 47 -33.40 -34.50 13.13
C LEU A 47 -34.05 -35.07 11.86
N GLU A 48 -35.38 -35.06 11.83
CA GLU A 48 -36.16 -35.51 10.68
C GLU A 48 -36.39 -34.34 9.71
N VAL A 49 -35.91 -34.49 8.47
CA VAL A 49 -36.16 -33.51 7.40
C VAL A 49 -37.21 -34.07 6.46
N THR A 50 -38.36 -33.39 6.35
CA THR A 50 -39.43 -33.80 5.44
C THR A 50 -39.66 -32.75 4.35
N PHE A 51 -39.70 -33.22 3.10
CA PHE A 51 -40.05 -32.40 1.94
C PHE A 51 -41.45 -32.74 1.46
N ARG A 52 -42.32 -31.74 1.38
CA ARG A 52 -43.65 -31.81 0.77
C ARG A 52 -43.69 -30.93 -0.48
N LYS A 53 -44.72 -31.08 -1.32
CA LYS A 53 -44.84 -30.40 -2.61
C LYS A 53 -44.56 -28.88 -2.56
N SER A 54 -45.00 -28.20 -1.51
CA SER A 54 -44.89 -26.74 -1.33
C SER A 54 -44.13 -26.29 -0.09
N THR A 55 -43.78 -27.21 0.83
CA THR A 55 -43.19 -26.86 2.13
C THR A 55 -42.14 -27.89 2.54
N CYS A 56 -41.21 -27.49 3.40
CA CYS A 56 -40.33 -28.39 4.12
C CYS A 56 -40.35 -28.06 5.61
N PHE A 57 -40.09 -29.06 6.43
CA PHE A 57 -39.91 -28.87 7.86
C PHE A 57 -38.79 -29.77 8.39
N VAL A 58 -38.14 -29.28 9.44
CA VAL A 58 -37.16 -30.03 10.22
C VAL A 58 -37.73 -30.23 11.60
N ARG A 59 -37.85 -31.49 12.02
CA ARG A 59 -38.45 -31.89 13.31
C ARG A 59 -37.43 -32.55 14.22
N ASP A 60 -37.65 -32.40 15.52
CA ASP A 60 -37.00 -33.24 16.51
C ASP A 60 -37.62 -34.65 16.53
N LEU A 61 -36.99 -35.57 17.27
CA LEU A 61 -37.51 -36.93 17.50
C LEU A 61 -38.87 -36.96 18.23
N GLN A 62 -39.29 -35.85 18.83
CA GLN A 62 -40.57 -35.70 19.53
C GLN A 62 -41.68 -35.22 18.59
N GLY A 63 -41.35 -34.88 17.34
CA GLY A 63 -42.28 -34.43 16.31
C GLY A 63 -42.55 -32.93 16.31
N ASN A 64 -41.78 -32.13 17.05
CA ASN A 64 -41.92 -30.67 17.07
C ASN A 64 -41.23 -30.04 15.87
N ASP A 65 -41.92 -29.13 15.17
CA ASP A 65 -41.36 -28.38 14.04
C ASP A 65 -40.37 -27.32 14.54
N LEU A 66 -39.08 -27.53 14.27
CA LEU A 66 -37.99 -26.62 14.66
C LEU A 66 -37.74 -25.55 13.61
N LEU A 67 -37.79 -25.95 12.33
CA LEU A 67 -37.62 -25.06 11.19
C LEU A 67 -38.73 -25.31 10.18
N PHE A 68 -39.27 -24.23 9.64
CA PHE A 68 -40.27 -24.26 8.58
C PHE A 68 -39.75 -23.54 7.33
N GLY A 69 -39.91 -24.17 6.19
CA GLY A 69 -39.52 -23.62 4.90
C GLY A 69 -40.60 -23.77 3.84
N ASN A 70 -40.57 -22.86 2.87
CA ASN A 70 -41.46 -22.87 1.71
C ASN A 70 -40.67 -23.18 0.45
N ARG A 71 -41.30 -23.87 -0.50
CA ARG A 71 -40.72 -24.10 -1.82
C ARG A 71 -40.95 -22.85 -2.70
N GLY A 72 -39.87 -22.24 -3.17
CA GLY A 72 -39.87 -21.23 -4.22
C GLY A 72 -39.15 -21.78 -5.44
N SER A 73 -39.80 -21.75 -6.61
CA SER A 73 -39.34 -22.43 -7.83
C SER A 73 -38.89 -23.88 -7.56
N ASP A 74 -37.60 -24.15 -7.61
CA ASP A 74 -36.98 -25.47 -7.42
C ASP A 74 -36.18 -25.61 -6.12
N LEU A 75 -36.24 -24.61 -5.25
CA LEU A 75 -35.52 -24.59 -3.98
C LEU A 75 -36.48 -24.48 -2.80
N TYR A 76 -36.16 -25.20 -1.73
CA TYR A 76 -36.80 -24.98 -0.43
C TYR A 76 -36.02 -23.91 0.32
N THR A 77 -36.73 -22.91 0.83
CA THR A 77 -36.15 -21.79 1.56
C THR A 77 -36.72 -21.74 2.98
N ILE A 78 -35.84 -21.75 3.98
CA ILE A 78 -36.17 -21.59 5.40
C ILE A 78 -35.89 -20.15 5.80
N SER A 79 -36.89 -19.50 6.40
CA SER A 79 -36.73 -18.19 7.02
C SER A 79 -36.37 -18.39 8.49
N LEU A 80 -35.17 -17.98 8.89
CA LEU A 80 -34.76 -18.00 10.29
C LEU A 80 -35.41 -16.78 10.96
N GLN A 81 -36.24 -16.99 11.99
CA GLN A 81 -36.79 -15.87 12.76
C GLN A 81 -35.71 -15.28 13.68
N GLU A 82 -35.60 -13.95 13.69
CA GLU A 82 -34.80 -13.22 14.69
C GLU A 82 -35.36 -13.54 16.08
N SER A 83 -34.59 -14.26 16.90
CA SER A 83 -34.99 -14.59 18.26
C SER A 83 -34.99 -13.32 19.13
N THR A 84 -36.08 -13.09 19.86
CA THR A 84 -36.31 -11.98 20.81
C THR A 84 -35.45 -12.07 22.09
N SER A 85 -34.25 -12.64 22.02
CA SER A 85 -33.32 -12.71 23.15
C SER A 85 -32.56 -11.38 23.31
N SER A 86 -32.45 -10.89 24.54
CA SER A 86 -31.76 -9.63 24.89
C SER A 86 -30.23 -9.69 24.73
N THR A 87 -29.70 -10.81 24.25
CA THR A 87 -28.32 -10.97 23.81
C THR A 87 -28.29 -10.90 22.29
N PRO A 88 -27.62 -9.91 21.67
CA PRO A 88 -27.59 -9.81 20.22
C PRO A 88 -26.91 -11.05 19.64
N LEU A 89 -27.68 -11.89 18.97
CA LEU A 89 -27.19 -13.01 18.15
C LEU A 89 -26.50 -12.39 16.92
N CYS A 90 -25.21 -12.08 17.03
CA CYS A 90 -24.52 -11.24 16.04
C CYS A 90 -24.05 -12.06 14.83
N LEU A 91 -24.84 -11.97 13.75
CA LEU A 91 -24.72 -12.69 12.48
C LEU A 91 -23.96 -11.87 11.42
N MET A 92 -22.72 -11.46 11.68
CA MET A 92 -21.94 -10.64 10.73
C MET A 92 -20.59 -11.31 10.36
N ALA A 93 -20.29 -11.56 9.07
CA ALA A 93 -18.90 -11.78 8.63
C ALA A 93 -18.15 -10.49 8.38
N LYS A 94 -18.88 -9.44 7.98
CA LYS A 94 -18.30 -8.22 7.47
C LYS A 94 -18.65 -7.08 8.42
N ALA A 95 -17.63 -6.29 8.77
CA ALA A 95 -17.88 -5.07 9.53
C ALA A 95 -18.82 -4.16 8.73
N THR A 96 -19.84 -3.60 9.39
CA THR A 96 -20.65 -2.55 8.76
C THR A 96 -19.74 -1.43 8.30
N PRO A 97 -20.07 -0.71 7.20
CA PRO A 97 -19.25 0.41 6.74
C PRO A 97 -18.91 1.37 7.88
N THR A 98 -19.91 1.75 8.69
CA THR A 98 -19.74 2.63 9.85
C THR A 98 -18.68 2.10 10.83
N GLN A 99 -18.70 0.82 11.16
CA GLN A 99 -17.74 0.21 12.07
C GLN A 99 -16.35 0.09 11.42
N ALA A 100 -16.29 -0.30 10.16
CA ALA A 100 -15.03 -0.44 9.43
C ALA A 100 -14.30 0.90 9.33
N TRP A 101 -15.04 1.97 8.99
CA TRP A 101 -14.55 3.33 8.91
C TRP A 101 -14.20 3.92 10.27
N LEU A 102 -14.93 3.59 11.34
CA LEU A 102 -14.59 3.98 12.70
C LEU A 102 -13.23 3.41 13.12
N TRP A 103 -13.00 2.12 12.88
CA TRP A 103 -11.72 1.47 13.19
C TRP A 103 -10.58 1.98 12.31
N HIS A 104 -10.82 2.23 11.02
CA HIS A 104 -9.87 2.90 10.15
C HIS A 104 -9.41 4.24 10.75
N ARG A 105 -10.33 5.07 11.27
CA ARG A 105 -9.99 6.35 11.92
C ARG A 105 -9.27 6.18 13.25
N ARG A 106 -9.73 5.25 14.11
CA ARG A 106 -9.10 4.95 15.41
C ARG A 106 -7.67 4.44 15.29
N LEU A 107 -7.39 3.68 14.24
CA LEU A 107 -6.06 3.14 13.93
C LEU A 107 -5.25 4.08 13.01
N SER A 108 -5.45 5.39 13.12
CA SER A 108 -4.68 6.40 12.39
C SER A 108 -4.67 6.22 10.87
N HIS A 109 -5.86 5.93 10.30
CA HIS A 109 -6.05 5.77 8.86
C HIS A 109 -5.29 4.59 8.23
N LEU A 110 -5.13 3.50 9.00
CA LEU A 110 -4.48 2.27 8.54
C LEU A 110 -5.23 1.64 7.34
N ASN A 111 -4.49 1.01 6.43
CA ASN A 111 -5.11 0.27 5.32
C ASN A 111 -5.99 -0.86 5.86
N PHE A 112 -7.16 -1.08 5.25
CA PHE A 112 -8.09 -2.16 5.58
C PHE A 112 -7.43 -3.55 5.47
N ASP A 113 -6.52 -3.76 4.52
CA ASP A 113 -5.75 -5.01 4.43
C ASP A 113 -4.87 -5.24 5.65
N TYR A 114 -4.25 -4.15 6.15
CA TYR A 114 -3.46 -4.20 7.38
C TYR A 114 -4.33 -4.40 8.61
N ILE A 115 -5.52 -3.81 8.67
CA ILE A 115 -6.49 -4.06 9.75
C ILE A 115 -6.89 -5.55 9.76
N ASN A 116 -7.16 -6.15 8.60
CA ASN A 116 -7.43 -7.58 8.47
C ASN A 116 -6.22 -8.44 8.85
N LEU A 117 -5.00 -7.99 8.56
CA LEU A 117 -3.77 -8.68 8.97
C LEU A 117 -3.58 -8.64 10.50
N LEU A 118 -3.85 -7.51 11.14
CA LEU A 118 -3.80 -7.37 12.60
C LEU A 118 -4.81 -8.31 13.28
N LEU A 119 -6.00 -8.45 12.68
CA LEU A 119 -7.02 -9.41 13.13
C LEU A 119 -6.58 -10.85 12.98
N LYS A 120 -6.01 -11.21 11.82
CA LYS A 120 -5.55 -12.57 11.55
C LYS A 120 -4.48 -13.03 12.54
N ASN A 121 -3.66 -12.10 13.03
CA ASN A 121 -2.59 -12.37 13.98
C ASN A 121 -3.00 -12.11 15.44
N ASP A 122 -4.28 -11.82 15.72
CA ASP A 122 -4.80 -11.53 17.06
C ASP A 122 -3.98 -10.47 17.85
N ILE A 123 -3.45 -9.45 17.16
CA ILE A 123 -2.54 -8.43 17.74
C ILE A 123 -3.31 -7.38 18.56
N VAL A 124 -4.58 -7.12 18.23
CA VAL A 124 -5.37 -6.03 18.79
C VAL A 124 -6.53 -6.56 19.61
N ILE A 125 -6.56 -6.20 20.90
CA ILE A 125 -7.65 -6.55 21.81
C ILE A 125 -8.86 -5.63 21.53
N GLY A 126 -10.06 -6.23 21.48
CA GLY A 126 -11.33 -5.51 21.31
C GLY A 126 -11.71 -5.18 19.85
N LEU A 127 -10.89 -5.56 18.88
CA LEU A 127 -11.25 -5.51 17.47
C LEU A 127 -12.10 -6.74 17.12
N LEU A 128 -13.32 -6.52 16.61
CA LEU A 128 -14.24 -7.60 16.25
C LEU A 128 -13.67 -8.43 15.09
N LYS A 129 -13.74 -9.77 15.19
CA LYS A 129 -13.23 -10.72 14.19
C LYS A 129 -14.10 -10.76 12.92
N LEU A 130 -14.15 -9.62 12.23
CA LEU A 130 -14.91 -9.40 11.00
C LEU A 130 -13.95 -9.11 9.85
N LYS A 131 -14.38 -9.34 8.61
CA LYS A 131 -13.69 -8.86 7.41
C LYS A 131 -13.98 -7.37 7.26
N TYR A 132 -12.94 -6.56 7.24
CA TYR A 132 -13.01 -5.12 7.01
C TYR A 132 -12.73 -4.85 5.54
N VAL A 133 -13.69 -4.31 4.80
CA VAL A 133 -13.55 -4.04 3.36
C VAL A 133 -13.69 -2.56 3.11
N LYS A 134 -12.79 -2.03 2.28
CA LYS A 134 -12.89 -0.66 1.78
C LYS A 134 -13.98 -0.59 0.71
N ASP A 135 -15.04 0.16 0.99
CA ASP A 135 -16.16 0.41 0.07
C ASP A 135 -16.17 1.85 -0.49
N GLN A 136 -15.43 2.77 0.13
CA GLN A 136 -15.36 4.18 -0.25
C GLN A 136 -13.93 4.73 -0.18
N LEU A 137 -13.75 5.95 -0.68
CA LEU A 137 -12.50 6.71 -0.52
C LEU A 137 -12.53 7.53 0.76
N CYS A 138 -11.38 7.65 1.40
CA CYS A 138 -11.19 8.51 2.56
C CYS A 138 -10.54 9.82 2.11
N SER A 139 -11.24 10.94 2.25
CA SER A 139 -10.72 12.26 1.87
C SER A 139 -9.40 12.59 2.59
N SER A 140 -9.29 12.29 3.88
CA SER A 140 -8.05 12.51 4.65
C SER A 140 -6.88 11.68 4.14
N CYS A 141 -7.10 10.40 3.79
CA CYS A 141 -6.07 9.55 3.18
C CYS A 141 -5.70 10.02 1.79
N GLU A 142 -6.67 10.47 1.01
CA GLU A 142 -6.46 10.94 -0.35
C GLU A 142 -5.59 12.19 -0.35
N LEU A 143 -5.92 13.18 0.47
CA LEU A 143 -5.12 14.41 0.60
C LEU A 143 -3.72 14.14 1.16
N SER A 144 -3.59 13.24 2.14
CA SER A 144 -2.30 12.94 2.77
C SER A 144 -1.40 12.00 1.97
N LYS A 145 -1.97 11.10 1.16
CA LYS A 145 -1.23 10.12 0.33
C LYS A 145 -1.22 10.50 -1.14
N ALA A 146 -1.86 11.60 -1.54
CA ALA A 146 -1.78 12.15 -2.88
C ALA A 146 -0.31 12.45 -3.20
N LYS A 147 0.23 11.70 -4.16
CA LYS A 147 1.54 11.99 -4.71
C LYS A 147 1.34 12.97 -5.86
N ARG A 148 2.14 14.05 -5.90
CA ARG A 148 2.19 14.94 -7.06
C ARG A 148 2.40 14.09 -8.32
N SER A 149 1.62 14.35 -9.37
CA SER A 149 1.75 13.64 -10.63
C SER A 149 3.17 13.78 -11.17
N SER A 150 3.74 12.67 -11.65
CA SER A 150 5.06 12.70 -12.27
C SER A 150 5.00 13.56 -13.54
N PHE A 151 5.95 14.46 -13.71
CA PHE A 151 6.11 15.17 -14.98
C PHE A 151 6.39 14.18 -16.11
N LYS A 152 5.87 14.47 -17.31
CA LYS A 152 6.20 13.70 -18.51
C LYS A 152 7.71 13.80 -18.72
N SER A 153 8.38 12.65 -18.88
CA SER A 153 9.79 12.62 -19.28
C SER A 153 9.96 13.43 -20.56
N LYS A 154 10.84 14.42 -20.58
CA LYS A 154 11.23 15.07 -21.84
C LYS A 154 11.88 14.01 -22.73
N ALA A 155 11.28 13.73 -23.88
CA ALA A 155 11.81 12.80 -24.88
C ALA A 155 13.08 13.35 -25.58
N ILE A 156 13.30 14.66 -25.48
CA ILE A 156 14.41 15.36 -26.12
C ILE A 156 15.50 15.55 -25.06
N LEU A 157 16.63 14.88 -25.26
CA LEU A 157 17.89 15.20 -24.59
C LEU A 157 18.19 16.69 -24.79
N SER A 158 18.34 17.44 -23.71
CA SER A 158 18.61 18.88 -23.80
C SER A 158 20.03 19.12 -24.32
N SER A 159 20.95 18.22 -24.01
CA SER A 159 22.35 18.27 -24.41
C SER A 159 22.60 17.60 -25.77
N LYS A 160 23.41 18.25 -26.62
CA LYS A 160 23.82 17.73 -27.93
C LYS A 160 25.09 16.87 -27.90
N ARG A 161 25.89 16.99 -26.83
CA ARG A 161 27.19 16.31 -26.62
C ARG A 161 27.44 16.06 -25.13
N ARG A 162 28.39 15.17 -24.82
CA ARG A 162 28.89 14.90 -23.45
C ARG A 162 29.44 16.19 -22.84
N LEU A 163 29.29 16.34 -21.52
CA LEU A 163 29.74 17.49 -20.72
C LEU A 163 29.04 18.83 -21.03
N ASN A 164 28.08 18.87 -21.95
CA ASN A 164 27.30 20.09 -22.19
C ASN A 164 26.47 20.50 -20.97
N LEU A 165 25.91 19.53 -20.25
CA LEU A 165 25.11 19.77 -19.06
C LEU A 165 25.40 18.66 -18.05
N LEU A 166 25.97 19.05 -16.91
CA LEU A 166 26.12 18.18 -15.75
C LEU A 166 25.07 18.54 -14.71
N HIS A 167 24.28 17.57 -14.26
CA HIS A 167 23.43 17.72 -13.09
C HIS A 167 24.21 17.22 -11.86
N MET A 168 24.10 17.94 -10.76
CA MET A 168 24.84 17.65 -9.54
C MET A 168 23.92 17.77 -8.33
N ASP A 169 24.06 16.82 -7.42
CA ASP A 169 23.32 16.80 -6.16
C ASP A 169 24.16 16.23 -5.02
N LEU A 170 24.03 16.80 -3.82
CA LEU A 170 24.72 16.34 -2.62
C LEU A 170 23.76 15.63 -1.68
N CYS A 171 23.95 14.32 -1.54
CA CYS A 171 23.17 13.49 -0.64
C CYS A 171 23.90 13.30 0.71
N GLY A 172 23.23 13.56 1.83
CA GLY A 172 23.74 13.26 3.18
C GLY A 172 23.23 14.22 4.25
N PRO A 173 23.57 13.98 5.54
CA PRO A 173 24.46 12.93 6.03
C PRO A 173 23.81 11.53 6.04
N ILE A 174 24.55 10.53 5.54
CA ILE A 174 24.15 9.12 5.59
C ILE A 174 24.38 8.60 7.02
N ARG A 175 23.42 7.78 7.52
CA ARG A 175 23.44 7.26 8.89
C ARG A 175 24.68 6.43 9.20
N VAL A 176 25.14 5.67 8.21
CA VAL A 176 26.34 4.83 8.29
C VAL A 176 27.45 5.53 7.51
N ALA A 177 28.56 5.83 8.19
CA ALA A 177 29.74 6.38 7.54
C ALA A 177 30.46 5.29 6.75
N SER A 178 31.12 5.65 5.66
CA SER A 178 32.04 4.74 4.98
C SER A 178 33.22 4.35 5.90
N ILE A 179 34.00 3.35 5.48
CA ILE A 179 35.22 2.91 6.20
C ILE A 179 36.16 4.10 6.50
N ASN A 180 36.18 5.11 5.64
CA ASN A 180 37.01 6.31 5.78
C ASN A 180 36.26 7.50 6.40
N GLY A 181 35.12 7.27 7.06
CA GLY A 181 34.36 8.32 7.74
C GLY A 181 33.57 9.27 6.83
N LYS A 182 33.44 8.96 5.53
CA LYS A 182 32.69 9.80 4.58
C LYS A 182 31.18 9.60 4.81
N LYS A 183 30.44 10.70 4.96
CA LYS A 183 28.99 10.71 5.28
C LYS A 183 28.14 11.38 4.20
N TYR A 184 28.77 11.97 3.20
CA TYR A 184 28.08 12.65 2.11
C TYR A 184 28.49 12.03 0.78
N ILE A 185 27.58 12.02 -0.19
CA ILE A 185 27.81 11.54 -1.54
C ILE A 185 27.42 12.66 -2.49
N LEU A 186 28.39 13.19 -3.23
CA LEU A 186 28.18 14.07 -4.35
C LEU A 186 27.94 13.21 -5.60
N VAL A 187 26.77 13.34 -6.19
CA VAL A 187 26.37 12.63 -7.40
C VAL A 187 26.39 13.60 -8.56
N ILE A 188 27.07 13.22 -9.64
CA ILE A 188 27.23 14.03 -10.84
C ILE A 188 26.76 13.21 -12.03
N VAL A 189 25.79 13.70 -12.79
CA VAL A 189 25.22 13.00 -13.95
C VAL A 189 25.39 13.83 -15.21
N ASP A 190 25.98 13.22 -16.25
CA ASP A 190 26.02 13.81 -17.58
C ASP A 190 24.65 13.69 -18.26
N ASP A 191 24.08 14.82 -18.72
CA ASP A 191 22.77 14.82 -19.38
C ASP A 191 22.79 13.99 -20.67
N TYR A 192 23.89 14.00 -21.42
CA TYR A 192 23.94 13.34 -22.72
C TYR A 192 24.09 11.82 -22.62
N SER A 193 25.16 11.37 -21.97
CA SER A 193 25.53 9.95 -21.87
C SER A 193 24.79 9.21 -20.74
N ARG A 194 24.15 9.96 -19.82
CA ARG A 194 23.59 9.43 -18.57
C ARG A 194 24.64 8.76 -17.68
N TYR A 195 25.93 8.97 -17.94
CA TYR A 195 27.00 8.50 -17.08
C TYR A 195 26.93 9.23 -15.74
N THR A 196 27.13 8.48 -14.66
CA THR A 196 27.01 8.99 -13.29
C THR A 196 28.34 8.78 -12.57
N TRP A 197 28.91 9.86 -12.04
CA TRP A 197 30.03 9.82 -11.12
C TRP A 197 29.51 10.00 -9.70
N THR A 198 30.15 9.33 -8.75
CA THR A 198 29.83 9.44 -7.32
C THR A 198 31.13 9.72 -6.57
N LEU A 199 31.13 10.79 -5.76
CA LEU A 199 32.28 11.22 -4.97
C LEU A 199 31.87 11.26 -3.50
N PHE A 200 32.68 10.65 -2.63
CA PHE A 200 32.38 10.56 -1.20
C PHE A 200 33.08 11.69 -0.43
N LEU A 201 32.34 12.41 0.41
CA LEU A 201 32.81 13.57 1.19
C LEU A 201 32.64 13.36 2.71
N CYS A 202 33.56 13.91 3.51
CA CYS A 202 33.47 13.87 4.98
C CYS A 202 32.49 14.92 5.48
N SER A 203 32.55 16.12 4.91
CA SER A 203 31.70 17.27 5.22
C SER A 203 31.26 17.98 3.94
N LYS A 204 30.23 18.83 4.05
CA LYS A 204 29.76 19.65 2.94
C LYS A 204 30.81 20.67 2.47
N ASP A 205 31.68 21.11 3.36
CA ASP A 205 32.70 22.13 3.08
C ASP A 205 33.81 21.64 2.15
N GLU A 206 33.99 20.33 2.00
CA GLU A 206 34.92 19.72 1.02
C GLU A 206 34.42 19.85 -0.43
N THR A 207 33.12 20.12 -0.63
CA THR A 207 32.48 20.10 -1.96
C THR A 207 33.17 21.01 -2.97
N PRO A 208 33.51 22.28 -2.66
CA PRO A 208 34.16 23.17 -3.62
C PRO A 208 35.48 22.62 -4.17
N ASP A 209 36.35 22.11 -3.31
CA ASP A 209 37.69 21.68 -3.71
C ASP A 209 37.63 20.38 -4.51
N VAL A 210 36.83 19.42 -4.04
CA VAL A 210 36.61 18.14 -4.73
C VAL A 210 35.94 18.35 -6.08
N LEU A 211 34.99 19.29 -6.18
CA LEU A 211 34.30 19.57 -7.43
C LEU A 211 35.22 20.23 -8.46
N LYS A 212 36.07 21.18 -8.02
CA LYS A 212 37.06 21.81 -8.91
C LYS A 212 38.02 20.78 -9.49
N ASP A 213 38.61 19.95 -8.63
CA ASP A 213 39.54 18.89 -9.05
C ASP A 213 38.88 17.91 -10.03
N PHE A 214 37.64 17.49 -9.72
CA PHE A 214 36.86 16.63 -10.59
C PHE A 214 36.61 17.25 -11.98
N LEU A 215 36.14 18.51 -12.01
CA LEU A 215 35.82 19.20 -13.27
C LEU A 215 37.08 19.40 -14.12
N THR A 216 38.19 19.84 -13.52
CA THR A 216 39.45 20.00 -14.26
C THR A 216 39.97 18.66 -14.78
N THR A 217 39.85 17.59 -13.99
CA THR A 217 40.26 16.24 -14.38
C THR A 217 39.41 15.68 -15.52
N ILE A 218 38.08 15.80 -15.44
CA ILE A 218 37.20 15.24 -16.47
C ILE A 218 37.32 15.98 -17.80
N GLN A 219 37.50 17.31 -17.76
CA GLN A 219 37.73 18.12 -18.96
C GLN A 219 39.01 17.70 -19.69
N ARG A 220 40.10 17.45 -18.94
CA ARG A 220 41.37 16.96 -19.51
C ARG A 220 41.24 15.53 -20.04
N ASN A 221 40.64 14.63 -19.27
CA ASN A 221 40.54 13.21 -19.62
C ASN A 221 39.66 12.96 -20.85
N LEU A 222 38.53 13.67 -20.95
CA LEU A 222 37.61 13.52 -22.07
C LEU A 222 37.89 14.50 -23.23
N GLN A 223 38.90 15.37 -23.08
CA GLN A 223 39.26 16.40 -24.06
C GLN A 223 38.05 17.24 -24.51
N ALA A 224 37.15 17.54 -23.58
CA ALA A 224 35.90 18.24 -23.84
C ALA A 224 35.61 19.23 -22.70
N PRO A 225 35.21 20.47 -22.99
CA PRO A 225 34.87 21.44 -21.97
C PRO A 225 33.52 21.13 -21.34
N VAL A 226 33.39 21.44 -20.04
CA VAL A 226 32.10 21.48 -19.36
C VAL A 226 31.46 22.82 -19.68
N ILE A 227 30.24 22.81 -20.22
CA ILE A 227 29.56 24.04 -20.65
C ILE A 227 28.65 24.59 -19.54
N THR A 228 27.80 23.72 -19.00
CA THR A 228 26.80 24.10 -18.00
C THR A 228 26.81 23.11 -16.85
N VAL A 229 26.79 23.63 -15.63
CA VAL A 229 26.59 22.86 -14.41
C VAL A 229 25.25 23.27 -13.80
N ARG A 230 24.43 22.29 -13.45
CA ARG A 230 23.15 22.50 -12.78
C ARG A 230 23.18 21.86 -11.40
N THR A 231 22.95 22.68 -10.38
CA THR A 231 22.86 22.24 -8.99
C THR A 231 21.53 22.67 -8.39
N ASP A 232 21.21 22.16 -7.21
CA ASP A 232 20.21 22.78 -6.36
C ASP A 232 20.71 24.12 -5.78
N ARG A 233 19.91 24.75 -4.89
CA ARG A 233 20.29 25.97 -4.17
C ARG A 233 21.01 25.66 -2.84
N GLY A 234 21.66 24.51 -2.74
CA GLY A 234 22.47 24.14 -1.59
C GLY A 234 23.59 25.17 -1.35
N THR A 235 23.82 25.50 -0.08
CA THR A 235 24.87 26.44 0.33
C THR A 235 26.27 25.98 -0.09
N GLU A 236 26.47 24.67 -0.20
CA GLU A 236 27.67 24.01 -0.71
C GLU A 236 28.01 24.41 -2.15
N PHE A 237 27.01 24.73 -2.98
CA PHE A 237 27.17 25.12 -4.38
C PHE A 237 27.13 26.65 -4.58
N LEU A 238 26.60 27.39 -3.60
CA LEU A 238 26.47 28.85 -3.61
C LEU A 238 27.62 29.54 -2.86
N ASN A 239 28.86 29.09 -3.10
CA ASN A 239 30.06 29.67 -2.51
C ASN A 239 30.75 30.61 -3.51
N THR A 240 31.18 31.79 -3.06
CA THR A 240 31.97 32.76 -3.84
C THR A 240 33.18 32.12 -4.52
N ASN A 241 33.83 31.15 -3.87
CA ASN A 241 34.98 30.42 -4.40
C ASN A 241 34.63 29.53 -5.62
N LEU A 242 33.45 28.90 -5.60
CA LEU A 242 32.94 28.13 -6.74
C LEU A 242 32.45 29.04 -7.86
N THR A 243 31.76 30.12 -7.52
CA THR A 243 31.30 31.11 -8.51
C THR A 243 32.47 31.74 -9.26
N ALA A 244 33.58 32.06 -8.57
CA ALA A 244 34.79 32.57 -9.19
C ALA A 244 35.41 31.55 -10.17
N PHE A 245 35.50 30.28 -9.74
CA PHE A 245 36.01 29.19 -10.58
C PHE A 245 35.15 28.95 -11.82
N PHE A 246 33.82 28.89 -11.69
CA PHE A 246 32.94 28.74 -12.84
C PHE A 246 33.07 29.90 -13.82
N LYS A 247 33.26 31.12 -13.32
CA LYS A 247 33.49 32.30 -14.17
C LYS A 247 34.83 32.22 -14.91
N GLU A 248 35.88 31.74 -14.26
CA GLU A 248 37.22 31.55 -14.83
C GLU A 248 37.21 30.49 -15.94
N GLU A 249 36.61 29.33 -15.67
CA GLU A 249 36.48 28.21 -16.60
C GLU A 249 35.38 28.43 -17.66
N ARG A 250 34.66 29.56 -17.60
CA ARG A 250 33.51 29.89 -18.48
C ARG A 250 32.38 28.86 -18.43
N ILE A 251 32.18 28.25 -17.27
CA ILE A 251 31.10 27.32 -16.97
C ILE A 251 29.87 28.12 -16.56
N GLU A 252 28.74 27.89 -17.22
CA GLU A 252 27.45 28.47 -16.81
C GLU A 252 26.90 27.68 -15.62
N HIS A 253 26.72 28.36 -14.47
CA HIS A 253 26.09 27.76 -13.30
C HIS A 253 24.59 28.05 -13.27
N GLN A 254 23.78 27.00 -13.40
CA GLN A 254 22.32 27.06 -13.30
C GLN A 254 21.86 26.51 -11.96
N THR A 255 21.15 27.30 -11.19
CA THR A 255 20.51 26.82 -9.95
C THR A 255 19.07 26.44 -10.21
N LEU A 256 18.66 25.27 -9.74
CA LEU A 256 17.25 24.86 -9.76
C LEU A 256 16.38 25.80 -8.91
N THR A 257 15.11 25.89 -9.25
CA THR A 257 14.12 26.56 -8.40
C THR A 257 13.96 25.79 -7.09
N ALA A 258 13.92 26.50 -5.96
CA ALA A 258 13.69 25.85 -4.66
C ALA A 258 12.36 25.06 -4.70
N GLN A 259 12.37 23.86 -4.12
CA GLN A 259 11.19 22.97 -4.02
C GLN A 259 10.63 22.42 -5.35
N THR A 260 11.44 22.31 -6.40
CA THR A 260 11.13 21.44 -7.56
C THR A 260 12.12 20.27 -7.68
N PRO A 261 12.08 19.30 -6.76
CA PRO A 261 12.87 18.05 -6.84
C PRO A 261 12.73 17.36 -8.21
N GLU A 262 11.57 17.54 -8.85
CA GLU A 262 11.21 16.87 -10.10
C GLU A 262 11.98 17.37 -11.34
N GLN A 263 12.61 18.56 -11.28
CA GLN A 263 13.53 19.02 -12.33
C GLN A 263 14.87 18.28 -12.29
N ASN A 264 15.22 17.72 -11.12
CA ASN A 264 16.40 16.91 -10.89
C ASN A 264 16.08 15.41 -10.86
N GLY A 265 14.95 14.99 -11.46
CA GLY A 265 14.45 13.61 -11.39
C GLY A 265 15.42 12.54 -11.93
N ILE A 266 16.49 12.94 -12.60
CA ILE A 266 17.60 12.07 -13.03
C ILE A 266 18.50 11.76 -11.83
N ASP A 267 18.96 12.79 -11.14
CA ASP A 267 19.82 12.68 -9.96
C ASP A 267 19.05 12.09 -8.78
N GLU A 268 17.81 12.53 -8.54
CA GLU A 268 16.99 12.01 -7.43
C GLU A 268 16.65 10.52 -7.57
N ARG A 269 16.42 10.04 -8.81
CA ARG A 269 16.17 8.62 -9.04
C ARG A 269 17.43 7.80 -8.76
N ARG A 270 18.61 8.32 -9.11
CA ARG A 270 19.90 7.68 -8.83
C ARG A 270 20.25 7.73 -7.36
N ASN A 271 20.00 8.84 -6.67
CA ASN A 271 20.23 8.98 -5.23
C ASN A 271 19.42 7.96 -4.44
N ARG A 272 18.15 7.75 -4.79
CA ARG A 272 17.33 6.68 -4.18
C ARG A 272 17.91 5.28 -4.41
N THR A 273 18.35 4.95 -5.62
CA THR A 273 18.97 3.64 -5.88
C THR A 273 20.29 3.46 -5.14
N LEU A 274 21.11 4.51 -5.04
CA LEU A 274 22.39 4.48 -4.32
C LEU A 274 22.18 4.35 -2.80
N VAL A 275 21.18 5.04 -2.24
CA VAL A 275 20.81 4.94 -0.82
C VAL A 275 20.16 3.60 -0.49
N GLU A 276 19.41 2.99 -1.41
CA GLU A 276 18.83 1.64 -1.21
C GLU A 276 19.86 0.51 -1.35
N ALA A 277 20.96 0.74 -2.08
CA ALA A 277 22.02 -0.25 -2.30
C ALA A 277 23.16 -0.18 -1.26
N ALA A 278 23.24 0.90 -0.49
CA ALA A 278 24.26 1.14 0.55
C ALA A 278 23.78 0.68 1.94
#